data_AF-C5NY94-F1
#
_entry.id   AF-C5NY94-F1
#
_cell.length_a   1.000
_cell.length_b   1.000
_cell.length_c   1.000
_cell.angle_alpha   90.00
_cell.angle_beta   90.00
_cell.angle_gamma   90.00
#
_symmetry.space_group_name_H-M   'P 1'
#
loop_
_entity.id
_entity.type
_entity.pdbx_description
1 polymer ?
#
loop_
_entity_poly.entity_id
_entity_poly.type
_entity_poly.pdbx_seq_one_letter_code
_entity_poly.pdbx_strand_id
1 'polypeptide(L)'
;MRMLCTRVTPCIIISRELEVPEELIDAANKYDTPVLRCRQDTTKLMGNISNHLRRVFAPTTSVHGVFIEVYGIGVLLTGESGIGKSEIALELIKRGHRLVADDRVDIREIEKGFLIGSCESTLIKHLLEIRGLGIINVMTLFGTGAVRSDKRLQLNIHLETWNDQKQYDRIGLGDESKEILNSKIEKKTIPVRPGRNVAIIIESAAMNYRLNRMGINTAKDFTSRLAEEIKRNNMNNGVE
;
A
#
# COMPACT_ATOMS: atom_id res chain seq x y z
N MET A 1 -12.80 -22.91 38.01
CA MET A 1 -12.06 -22.10 36.99
C MET A 1 -10.61 -22.54 36.71
N ARG A 2 -10.11 -23.64 37.29
CA ARG A 2 -8.73 -24.14 37.13
C ARG A 2 -8.34 -24.52 35.68
N MET A 3 -9.32 -24.72 34.80
CA MET A 3 -9.07 -25.00 33.37
C MET A 3 -8.80 -23.74 32.53
N LEU A 4 -9.11 -22.53 33.03
CA LEU A 4 -8.91 -21.27 32.28
C LEU A 4 -7.50 -20.71 32.49
N CYS A 5 -6.98 -20.79 33.72
CA CYS A 5 -5.61 -20.37 34.05
C CYS A 5 -4.64 -21.52 33.75
N THR A 6 -3.99 -21.46 32.60
CA THR A 6 -2.99 -22.43 32.16
C THR A 6 -1.68 -21.72 31.84
N ARG A 7 -0.56 -22.46 31.79
CA ARG A 7 0.75 -21.87 31.42
C ARG A 7 0.81 -21.25 30.03
N VAL A 8 -0.14 -21.56 29.14
CA VAL A 8 -0.23 -20.99 27.79
C VAL A 8 -1.26 -19.86 27.67
N THR A 9 -2.06 -19.62 28.71
CA THR A 9 -3.04 -18.53 28.73
C THR A 9 -2.30 -17.21 28.97
N PRO A 10 -2.22 -16.28 27.99
CA PRO A 10 -1.41 -15.07 28.14
C PRO A 10 -2.03 -14.08 29.12
N CYS A 11 -3.36 -13.99 29.16
CA CYS A 11 -4.12 -13.20 30.12
C CYS A 11 -5.60 -13.58 30.07
N ILE A 12 -6.35 -13.13 31.08
CA ILE A 12 -7.82 -13.20 31.12
C ILE A 12 -8.34 -11.77 31.28
N ILE A 13 -9.34 -11.41 30.49
CA ILE A 13 -9.93 -10.05 30.53
C ILE A 13 -11.41 -10.14 30.90
N ILE A 14 -11.77 -9.48 31.99
CA ILE A 14 -13.15 -9.35 32.48
C ILE A 14 -13.75 -8.06 31.92
N SER A 15 -14.72 -8.20 31.01
CA SER A 15 -15.42 -7.09 30.36
C SER A 15 -16.55 -6.51 31.23
N ARG A 16 -17.13 -5.38 30.80
CA ARG A 16 -18.31 -4.72 31.41
C ARG A 16 -18.14 -4.31 32.88
N GLU A 17 -16.91 -4.08 33.31
CA GLU A 17 -16.58 -3.74 34.70
C GLU A 17 -17.07 -4.76 35.74
N LEU A 18 -17.36 -6.00 35.33
CA LEU A 18 -17.82 -7.02 36.26
C LEU A 18 -16.76 -7.29 37.33
N GLU A 19 -17.23 -7.68 38.50
CA GLU A 19 -16.35 -8.15 39.57
C GLU A 19 -15.67 -9.45 39.15
N VAL A 20 -14.43 -9.60 39.59
CA VAL A 20 -13.62 -10.79 39.29
C VAL A 20 -13.94 -11.82 40.37
N PRO A 21 -14.41 -13.03 40.02
CA PRO A 21 -14.67 -14.08 41.00
C PRO A 21 -13.41 -14.42 41.81
N GLU A 22 -13.52 -14.58 43.13
CA GLU A 22 -12.37 -14.88 44.01
C GLU A 22 -11.62 -16.15 43.58
N GLU A 23 -12.36 -17.19 43.17
CA GLU A 23 -11.75 -18.42 42.63
C GLU A 23 -10.86 -18.18 41.41
N LEU A 24 -11.17 -17.16 40.59
CA LEU A 24 -10.36 -16.78 39.44
C LEU A 24 -9.09 -16.07 39.87
N ILE A 25 -9.16 -15.23 40.91
CA ILE A 25 -8.01 -14.51 41.47
C ILE A 25 -7.03 -15.51 42.07
N ASP A 26 -7.50 -16.46 42.89
CA ASP A 26 -6.68 -17.50 43.49
C ASP A 26 -6.00 -18.38 42.43
N ALA A 27 -6.75 -18.78 41.41
CA ALA A 27 -6.21 -19.54 40.30
C ALA A 27 -5.20 -18.72 39.49
N ALA A 28 -5.49 -17.45 39.19
CA ALA A 28 -4.60 -16.56 38.45
C ALA A 28 -3.27 -16.34 39.17
N ASN A 29 -3.30 -16.08 40.49
CA ASN A 29 -2.11 -15.92 41.31
C ASN A 29 -1.28 -17.21 41.40
N LYS A 30 -1.94 -18.37 41.42
CA LYS A 30 -1.26 -19.67 41.48
C LYS A 30 -0.56 -20.06 40.17
N TYR A 31 -1.10 -19.63 39.02
CA TYR A 31 -0.62 -20.00 37.69
C TYR A 31 -0.01 -18.82 36.92
N ASP A 32 0.31 -17.72 37.61
CA ASP A 32 0.90 -16.49 37.05
C ASP A 32 0.16 -15.96 35.80
N THR A 33 -1.18 -16.03 35.80
CA THR A 33 -2.01 -15.56 34.68
C THR A 33 -2.55 -14.16 34.96
N PRO A 34 -2.14 -13.11 34.20
CA PRO A 34 -2.65 -11.76 34.42
C PRO A 34 -4.17 -11.68 34.22
N VAL A 35 -4.88 -11.08 35.20
CA VAL A 35 -6.32 -10.78 35.10
C VAL A 35 -6.51 -9.29 34.96
N LEU A 36 -7.10 -8.88 33.84
CA LEU A 36 -7.37 -7.48 33.50
C LEU A 36 -8.86 -7.21 33.57
N ARG A 37 -9.26 -6.01 34.03
CA ARG A 37 -10.65 -5.56 34.01
C ARG A 37 -10.81 -4.44 32.98
N CYS A 38 -11.93 -4.46 32.26
CA CYS A 38 -12.26 -3.43 31.28
C CYS A 38 -13.74 -3.06 31.39
N ARG A 39 -14.04 -1.77 31.32
CA ARG A 39 -15.41 -1.23 31.34
C ARG A 39 -16.17 -1.45 30.03
N GLN A 40 -15.47 -1.72 28.93
CA GLN A 40 -16.08 -1.86 27.62
C GLN A 40 -17.00 -3.09 27.54
N ASP A 41 -18.06 -2.95 26.74
CA ASP A 41 -18.91 -4.06 26.31
C ASP A 41 -18.07 -5.18 25.69
N THR A 42 -18.41 -6.43 26.00
CA THR A 42 -17.69 -7.63 25.55
C THR A 42 -17.48 -7.65 24.03
N THR A 43 -18.50 -7.31 23.24
CA THR A 43 -18.42 -7.29 21.77
C THR A 43 -17.45 -6.23 21.26
N LYS A 44 -17.47 -5.01 21.84
CA LYS A 44 -16.56 -3.93 21.46
C LYS A 44 -15.12 -4.27 21.84
N LEU A 45 -14.93 -4.80 23.05
CA LEU A 45 -13.63 -5.22 23.55
C LEU A 45 -13.02 -6.32 22.67
N MET A 46 -13.80 -7.36 22.35
CA MET A 46 -13.35 -8.44 21.48
C MET A 46 -13.01 -7.94 20.07
N GLY A 47 -13.81 -7.01 19.51
CA GLY A 47 -13.50 -6.39 18.22
C GLY A 47 -12.19 -5.61 18.24
N ASN A 48 -11.96 -4.80 19.28
CA ASN A 48 -10.74 -4.01 19.44
C ASN A 48 -9.50 -4.90 19.60
N ILE A 49 -9.57 -5.91 20.46
CA ILE A 49 -8.48 -6.87 20.67
C ILE A 49 -8.20 -7.62 19.37
N SER A 50 -9.23 -8.17 18.73
CA SER A 50 -9.06 -8.92 17.48
C SER A 50 -8.44 -8.06 16.38
N ASN A 51 -8.84 -6.78 16.27
CA ASN A 51 -8.25 -5.84 15.32
C ASN A 51 -6.78 -5.54 15.64
N HIS A 52 -6.45 -5.38 16.92
CA HIS A 52 -5.09 -5.12 17.36
C HIS A 52 -4.19 -6.34 17.11
N LEU A 53 -4.59 -7.52 17.57
CA LEU A 53 -3.84 -8.77 17.39
C LEU A 53 -3.66 -9.11 15.91
N ARG A 54 -4.68 -8.90 15.08
CA ARG A 54 -4.55 -9.05 13.62
C ARG A 54 -3.45 -8.16 13.04
N ARG A 55 -3.32 -6.92 13.51
CA ARG A 55 -2.25 -6.01 13.04
C ARG A 55 -0.87 -6.38 13.58
N VAL A 56 -0.78 -6.92 14.79
CA VAL A 56 0.49 -7.31 15.42
C VAL A 56 1.04 -8.61 14.81
N PHE A 57 0.16 -9.58 14.56
CA PHE A 57 0.53 -10.90 14.02
C PHE A 57 0.34 -11.03 12.51
N ALA A 58 0.03 -9.93 11.82
CA ALA A 58 -0.12 -9.94 10.37
C ALA A 58 1.20 -10.36 9.68
N PRO A 59 1.14 -11.19 8.63
CA PRO A 59 2.32 -11.56 7.85
C PRO A 59 3.04 -10.31 7.30
N THR A 60 4.37 -10.34 7.37
CA THR A 60 5.23 -9.24 6.90
C THR A 60 6.23 -9.74 5.87
N THR A 61 6.56 -8.88 4.91
CA THR A 61 7.68 -9.07 3.97
C THR A 61 8.35 -7.73 3.69
N SER A 62 9.49 -7.73 3.01
CA SER A 62 10.16 -6.51 2.54
C SER A 62 10.32 -6.55 1.04
N VAL A 63 10.05 -5.43 0.36
CA VAL A 63 10.22 -5.29 -1.09
C VAL A 63 11.19 -4.15 -1.38
N HIS A 64 12.12 -4.37 -2.30
CA HIS A 64 13.00 -3.31 -2.77
C HIS A 64 12.26 -2.35 -3.72
N GLY A 65 12.40 -1.05 -3.48
CA GLY A 65 11.74 0.00 -4.25
C GLY A 65 11.49 1.26 -3.43
N VAL A 66 10.75 2.20 -4.02
CA VAL A 66 10.41 3.47 -3.38
C VAL A 66 8.89 3.51 -3.17
N PHE A 67 8.46 3.78 -1.95
CA PHE A 67 7.04 3.84 -1.61
C PHE A 67 6.62 5.27 -1.29
N ILE A 68 5.65 5.77 -2.04
CA ILE A 68 5.23 7.17 -2.02
C ILE A 68 3.70 7.30 -2.06
N GLU A 69 3.15 8.27 -1.34
CA GLU A 69 1.74 8.63 -1.39
C GLU A 69 1.51 9.71 -2.46
N VAL A 70 0.79 9.37 -3.52
CA VAL A 70 0.45 10.28 -4.64
C VAL A 70 -1.05 10.50 -4.67
N TYR A 71 -1.50 11.74 -4.46
CA TYR A 71 -2.93 12.10 -4.34
C TYR A 71 -3.74 11.20 -3.39
N GLY A 72 -3.10 10.74 -2.31
CA GLY A 72 -3.73 9.85 -1.33
C GLY A 72 -3.69 8.37 -1.67
N ILE A 73 -3.13 7.98 -2.82
CA ILE A 73 -2.93 6.59 -3.24
C ILE A 73 -1.51 6.15 -2.88
N GLY A 74 -1.36 4.99 -2.23
CA GLY A 74 -0.03 4.41 -1.99
C GLY A 74 0.51 3.73 -3.24
N VAL A 75 1.61 4.28 -3.77
CA VAL A 75 2.27 3.86 -5.01
C VAL A 75 3.65 3.29 -4.69
N LEU A 76 3.87 2.02 -5.01
CA LEU A 76 5.18 1.36 -4.94
C LEU A 76 5.87 1.44 -6.29
N LEU A 77 6.98 2.16 -6.35
CA LEU A 77 7.88 2.23 -7.50
C LEU A 77 8.89 1.07 -7.42
N THR A 78 8.85 0.19 -8.42
CA THR A 78 9.84 -0.88 -8.61
C THR A 78 10.54 -0.70 -9.94
N GLY A 79 11.68 -1.36 -10.14
CA GLY A 79 12.48 -1.25 -11.35
C GLY A 79 13.95 -1.51 -11.07
N GLU A 80 14.74 -1.62 -12.12
CA GLU A 80 16.18 -1.88 -12.02
C GLU A 80 16.91 -0.81 -11.19
N SER A 81 18.07 -1.16 -10.64
CA SER A 81 18.92 -0.21 -9.92
C SER A 81 19.43 0.86 -10.88
N GLY A 82 19.31 2.14 -10.51
CA GLY A 82 19.74 3.25 -11.36
C GLY A 82 18.77 3.70 -12.45
N ILE A 83 17.56 3.12 -12.54
CA ILE A 83 16.52 3.57 -13.49
C ILE A 83 15.93 4.97 -13.16
N GLY A 84 16.29 5.53 -12.00
CA GLY A 84 15.83 6.86 -11.57
C GLY A 84 14.72 6.87 -10.52
N LYS A 85 14.48 5.77 -9.78
CA LYS A 85 13.36 5.67 -8.81
C LYS A 85 13.40 6.79 -7.78
N SER A 86 14.58 7.07 -7.21
CA SER A 86 14.77 8.04 -6.13
C SER A 86 14.71 9.49 -6.65
N GLU A 87 15.20 9.75 -7.86
CA GLU A 87 15.09 11.04 -8.54
C GLU A 87 13.62 11.37 -8.87
N ILE A 88 12.86 10.39 -9.35
CA ILE A 88 11.43 10.53 -9.61
C ILE A 88 10.67 10.77 -8.29
N ALA A 89 11.05 10.06 -7.21
CA ALA A 89 10.46 10.27 -5.90
C ALA A 89 10.72 11.68 -5.37
N LEU A 90 11.94 12.21 -5.54
CA LEU A 90 12.26 13.59 -5.20
C LEU A 90 11.38 14.58 -5.98
N GLU A 91 11.18 14.36 -7.29
CA GLU A 91 10.32 15.22 -8.09
C GLU A 91 8.86 15.19 -7.59
N LEU A 92 8.34 14.01 -7.28
CA LEU A 92 6.99 13.86 -6.71
C LEU A 92 6.86 14.55 -5.35
N ILE A 93 7.87 14.45 -4.48
CA ILE A 93 7.89 15.16 -3.19
C ILE A 93 7.85 16.67 -3.40
N LYS A 94 8.63 17.20 -4.35
CA LYS A 94 8.63 18.63 -4.70
C LYS A 94 7.26 19.10 -5.22
N ARG A 95 6.46 18.20 -5.79
CA ARG A 95 5.06 18.44 -6.23
C ARG A 95 4.02 18.29 -5.10
N GLY A 96 4.45 18.02 -3.87
CA GLY A 96 3.58 17.93 -2.69
C GLY A 96 3.15 16.52 -2.30
N HIS A 97 3.73 15.48 -2.91
CA HIS A 97 3.51 14.09 -2.53
C HIS A 97 4.39 13.68 -1.35
N ARG A 98 4.10 12.53 -0.72
CA ARG A 98 4.73 12.17 0.56
C ARG A 98 5.51 10.88 0.49
N LEU A 99 6.79 10.94 0.85
CA LEU A 99 7.64 9.75 0.95
C LEU A 99 7.18 8.89 2.14
N VAL A 100 7.04 7.59 1.91
CA VAL A 100 6.80 6.60 2.97
C VAL A 100 8.09 5.85 3.28
N ALA A 101 8.76 5.33 2.25
CA ALA A 101 10.00 4.57 2.37
C ALA A 101 10.82 4.67 1.08
N ASP A 102 12.14 4.60 1.19
CA ASP A 102 13.09 4.49 0.08
C ASP A 102 13.94 3.22 0.26
N ASP A 103 14.40 2.67 -0.86
CA ASP A 103 15.18 1.43 -0.98
C ASP A 103 14.49 0.15 -0.46
N ARG A 104 14.13 0.09 0.82
CA ARG A 104 13.47 -1.04 1.47
C ARG A 104 12.11 -0.63 2.02
N VAL A 105 11.06 -1.26 1.50
CA VAL A 105 9.68 -1.06 1.93
C VAL A 105 9.24 -2.28 2.73
N ASP A 106 8.95 -2.09 4.01
CA ASP A 106 8.37 -3.15 4.84
C ASP A 106 6.86 -3.18 4.58
N ILE A 107 6.33 -4.35 4.27
CA ILE A 107 4.93 -4.56 3.87
C ILE A 107 4.28 -5.54 4.84
N ARG A 108 3.10 -5.19 5.33
CA ARG A 108 2.26 -5.99 6.22
C ARG A 108 0.89 -6.25 5.61
N GLU A 109 0.46 -7.52 5.59
CA GLU A 109 -0.87 -7.92 5.12
C GLU A 109 -1.85 -8.00 6.31
N ILE A 110 -2.65 -6.96 6.52
CA ILE A 110 -3.62 -6.91 7.62
C ILE A 110 -4.79 -7.87 7.37
N GLU A 111 -5.19 -7.97 6.10
CA GLU A 111 -6.15 -8.92 5.57
C GLU A 111 -5.92 -9.06 4.06
N LYS A 112 -6.53 -10.07 3.44
CA LYS A 112 -6.37 -10.32 2.01
C LYS A 112 -6.85 -9.11 1.18
N GLY A 113 -5.96 -8.54 0.39
CA GLY A 113 -6.18 -7.34 -0.41
C GLY A 113 -5.92 -6.01 0.34
N PHE A 114 -5.47 -6.08 1.59
CA PHE A 114 -5.15 -4.91 2.42
C PHE A 114 -3.71 -4.96 2.91
N LEU A 115 -2.83 -4.39 2.08
CA LEU A 115 -1.40 -4.25 2.36
C LEU A 115 -1.11 -2.85 2.91
N ILE A 116 -0.34 -2.76 3.99
CA ILE A 116 0.23 -1.51 4.50
C ILE A 116 1.73 -1.56 4.25
N GLY A 117 2.27 -0.54 3.60
CA GLY A 117 3.71 -0.31 3.50
C GLY A 117 4.18 0.75 4.50
N SER A 118 5.37 0.55 5.05
CA SER A 118 6.03 1.46 6.00
C SER A 118 7.55 1.36 5.86
N CYS A 119 8.26 2.22 6.58
CA CYS A 119 9.68 2.11 6.85
C CYS A 119 9.87 1.81 8.35
N GLU A 120 10.12 0.55 8.71
CA GLU A 120 10.25 0.15 10.13
C GLU A 120 11.67 0.42 10.66
N SER A 121 12.67 0.51 9.77
CA SER A 121 14.04 0.83 10.14
C SER A 121 14.19 2.30 10.51
N THR A 122 14.57 2.58 11.76
CA THR A 122 14.87 3.94 12.22
C THR A 122 16.09 4.54 11.55
N LEU A 123 17.00 3.72 11.01
CA LEU A 123 18.24 4.14 10.37
C LEU A 123 18.00 4.87 9.03
N ILE A 124 17.07 4.37 8.22
CA ILE A 124 16.80 4.88 6.86
C ILE A 124 15.51 5.70 6.79
N LYS A 125 14.86 5.92 7.93
CA LYS A 125 13.58 6.61 8.00
C LYS A 125 13.70 8.06 7.51
N HIS A 126 12.82 8.45 6.58
CA HIS A 126 12.80 9.76 5.92
C HIS A 126 14.07 10.09 5.09
N LEU A 127 14.98 9.13 4.93
CA LEU A 127 16.16 9.30 4.08
C LEU A 127 15.81 8.93 2.63
N LEU A 128 16.48 9.60 1.70
CA LEU A 128 16.41 9.33 0.27
C LEU A 128 17.82 9.39 -0.28
N GLU A 129 18.29 8.33 -0.95
CA GLU A 129 19.60 8.33 -1.62
C GLU A 129 19.44 8.79 -3.06
N ILE A 130 20.23 9.79 -3.47
CA ILE A 130 20.23 10.31 -4.85
C ILE A 130 21.65 10.28 -5.39
N ARG A 131 21.84 9.64 -6.56
CA ARG A 131 23.15 9.55 -7.19
C ARG A 131 23.66 10.94 -7.58
N GLY A 132 24.91 11.23 -7.23
CA GLY A 132 25.54 12.53 -7.46
C GLY A 132 25.22 13.61 -6.41
N LEU A 133 24.21 13.39 -5.54
CA LEU A 133 23.90 14.28 -4.42
C LEU A 133 24.25 13.66 -3.06
N GLY A 134 24.07 12.34 -2.91
CA GLY A 134 24.22 11.61 -1.66
C GLY A 134 22.87 11.38 -0.95
N ILE A 135 22.94 11.08 0.35
CA ILE A 135 21.77 10.83 1.19
C ILE A 135 21.22 12.16 1.69
N ILE A 136 19.91 12.37 1.53
CA ILE A 136 19.20 13.55 2.03
C ILE A 136 18.10 13.16 3.00
N ASN A 137 17.79 14.05 3.95
CA ASN A 137 16.65 13.88 4.85
C ASN A 137 15.44 14.68 4.35
N VAL A 138 14.42 13.97 3.85
CA VAL A 138 13.23 14.57 3.22
C VAL A 138 12.43 15.40 4.22
N MET A 139 12.28 14.92 5.46
CA MET A 139 11.54 15.65 6.50
C MET A 139 12.19 17.00 6.83
N THR A 140 13.53 17.05 6.84
CA THR A 140 14.28 18.28 7.17
C THR A 140 14.20 19.29 6.03
N LEU A 141 14.27 18.82 4.78
CA LEU A 141 14.28 19.71 3.61
C LEU A 141 12.89 20.20 3.19
N PHE A 142 11.86 19.36 3.29
CA PHE A 142 10.51 19.63 2.78
C PHE A 142 9.43 19.68 3.87
N GLY A 143 9.82 19.48 5.12
CA GLY A 143 8.92 19.53 6.28
C GLY A 143 8.16 18.23 6.54
N THR A 144 7.38 18.23 7.63
CA THR A 144 6.58 17.08 8.06
C THR A 144 5.49 16.67 7.07
N GLY A 145 5.04 17.60 6.22
CA GLY A 145 4.05 17.34 5.18
C GLY A 145 4.56 16.49 4.01
N ALA A 146 5.88 16.36 3.85
CA ALA A 146 6.52 15.63 2.75
C ALA A 146 6.78 14.15 3.05
N VAL A 147 6.43 13.68 4.26
CA VAL A 147 6.69 12.31 4.70
C VAL A 147 5.45 11.69 5.34
N ARG A 148 5.41 10.36 5.38
CA ARG A 148 4.34 9.57 6.00
C ARG A 148 4.94 8.34 6.67
N SER A 149 4.44 7.95 7.84
CA SER A 149 4.92 6.74 8.56
C SER A 149 4.57 5.46 7.83
N ASP A 150 3.36 5.40 7.30
CA ASP A 150 2.77 4.23 6.68
C ASP A 150 1.68 4.66 5.68
N LYS A 151 1.40 3.78 4.73
CA LYS A 151 0.32 3.98 3.77
C LYS A 151 -0.18 2.64 3.24
N ARG A 152 -1.47 2.55 2.94
CA ARG A 152 -2.04 1.41 2.20
C ARG A 152 -1.40 1.33 0.82
N LEU A 153 -0.82 0.18 0.48
CA LEU A 153 -0.29 -0.10 -0.85
C LEU A 153 -1.44 -0.48 -1.80
N GLN A 154 -1.55 0.24 -2.91
CA GLN A 154 -2.70 0.14 -3.82
C GLN A 154 -2.29 -0.08 -5.27
N LEU A 155 -1.19 0.55 -5.70
CA LEU A 155 -0.70 0.52 -7.07
C LEU A 155 0.80 0.25 -7.07
N ASN A 156 1.25 -0.69 -7.90
CA ASN A 156 2.66 -0.84 -8.25
C ASN A 156 2.91 -0.20 -9.61
N ILE A 157 3.91 0.68 -9.67
CA ILE A 157 4.44 1.18 -10.92
C ILE A 157 5.81 0.56 -11.12
N HIS A 158 5.94 -0.24 -12.17
CA HIS A 158 7.20 -0.84 -12.57
C HIS A 158 7.86 0.01 -13.64
N LEU A 159 9.01 0.58 -13.31
CA LEU A 159 9.85 1.34 -14.22
C LEU A 159 10.78 0.38 -14.96
N GLU A 160 10.76 0.47 -16.28
CA GLU A 160 11.68 -0.28 -17.14
C GLU A 160 12.34 0.64 -18.16
N THR A 161 13.50 0.24 -18.65
CA THR A 161 14.16 0.94 -19.77
C THR A 161 13.30 0.78 -21.02
N TRP A 162 13.15 1.87 -21.79
CA TRP A 162 12.44 1.82 -23.06
C TRP A 162 13.05 0.77 -24.00
N ASN A 163 12.21 -0.10 -24.55
CA ASN A 163 12.59 -1.09 -25.54
C ASN A 163 11.70 -0.98 -26.79
N ASP A 164 12.31 -0.68 -27.94
CA ASP A 164 11.62 -0.54 -29.23
C ASP A 164 10.92 -1.83 -29.70
N GLN A 165 11.36 -2.99 -29.22
CA GLN A 165 10.78 -4.29 -29.58
C GLN A 165 9.55 -4.65 -28.75
N LYS A 166 9.30 -3.94 -27.64
CA LYS A 166 8.17 -4.23 -26.74
C LYS A 166 7.01 -3.29 -27.05
N GLN A 167 5.83 -3.86 -27.31
CA GLN A 167 4.62 -3.05 -27.41
C GLN A 167 4.14 -2.66 -26.01
N TYR A 168 4.15 -1.35 -25.74
CA TYR A 168 3.57 -0.78 -24.54
C TYR A 168 2.06 -0.61 -24.69
N ASP A 169 1.32 -0.90 -23.62
CA ASP A 169 -0.13 -0.69 -23.58
C ASP A 169 -0.43 0.81 -23.77
N ARG A 170 -1.13 1.13 -24.87
CA ARG A 170 -1.51 2.49 -25.25
C ARG A 170 -2.90 2.87 -24.75
N ILE A 171 -3.71 1.88 -24.39
CA ILE A 171 -5.14 2.07 -24.10
C ILE A 171 -5.41 1.88 -22.59
N GLY A 172 -4.52 1.19 -21.89
CA GLY A 172 -4.63 0.94 -20.44
C GLY A 172 -5.52 -0.26 -20.10
N LEU A 173 -5.76 -1.15 -21.08
CA LEU A 173 -6.60 -2.35 -20.94
C LEU A 173 -5.86 -3.54 -20.29
N GLY A 174 -4.54 -3.44 -20.09
CA GLY A 174 -3.77 -4.46 -19.40
C GLY A 174 -4.08 -4.50 -17.90
N ASP A 175 -4.68 -5.61 -17.46
CA ASP A 175 -4.84 -5.99 -16.05
C ASP A 175 -3.58 -6.71 -15.57
N GLU A 176 -2.46 -6.00 -15.50
CA GLU A 176 -1.27 -6.51 -14.83
C GLU A 176 -1.48 -6.44 -13.32
N SER A 177 -1.01 -7.48 -12.61
CA SER A 177 -1.00 -7.48 -11.15
C SER A 177 0.36 -7.91 -10.62
N LYS A 178 0.68 -7.43 -9.41
CA LYS A 178 1.83 -7.87 -8.63
C LYS A 178 1.32 -8.60 -7.40
N GLU A 179 1.78 -9.84 -7.22
CA GLU A 179 1.55 -10.60 -6.00
C GLU A 179 2.55 -10.17 -4.92
N ILE A 180 2.03 -9.87 -3.73
CA ILE A 180 2.81 -9.59 -2.52
C ILE A 180 2.10 -10.32 -1.38
N LEU A 181 2.80 -11.26 -0.73
CA LEU A 181 2.19 -12.20 0.22
C LEU A 181 1.00 -12.92 -0.45
N ASN A 182 -0.19 -12.90 0.15
CA ASN A 182 -1.39 -13.53 -0.41
C ASN A 182 -2.30 -12.55 -1.16
N SER A 183 -1.81 -11.34 -1.43
CA SER A 183 -2.55 -10.23 -2.01
C SER A 183 -2.06 -9.86 -3.40
N LYS A 184 -3.01 -9.49 -4.28
CA LYS A 184 -2.74 -8.94 -5.61
C LYS A 184 -3.00 -7.44 -5.60
N ILE A 185 -2.01 -6.67 -6.06
CA ILE A 185 -2.17 -5.24 -6.31
C ILE A 185 -2.08 -4.96 -7.81
N GLU A 186 -2.74 -3.90 -8.25
CA GLU A 186 -2.68 -3.46 -9.65
C GLU A 186 -1.25 -3.05 -9.98
N LYS A 187 -0.75 -3.49 -11.14
CA LYS A 187 0.57 -3.16 -11.65
C LYS A 187 0.42 -2.38 -12.95
N LYS A 188 1.24 -1.35 -13.13
CA LYS A 188 1.41 -0.65 -14.40
C LYS A 188 2.89 -0.55 -14.72
N THR A 189 3.25 -0.86 -15.96
CA THR A 189 4.63 -0.79 -16.44
C THR A 189 4.84 0.49 -17.23
N ILE A 190 5.76 1.35 -16.79
CA ILE A 190 6.04 2.66 -17.41
C ILE A 190 7.49 2.67 -17.91
N PRO A 191 7.71 2.86 -19.21
CA PRO A 191 9.06 2.94 -19.72
C PRO A 191 9.67 4.32 -19.53
N VAL A 192 10.93 4.33 -19.09
CA VAL A 192 11.75 5.50 -18.83
C VAL A 192 12.62 5.78 -20.06
N ARG A 193 12.60 7.04 -20.52
CA ARG A 193 13.45 7.56 -21.59
C ARG A 193 13.77 9.03 -21.36
N PRO A 194 14.93 9.54 -21.83
CA PRO A 194 15.25 10.96 -21.77
C PRO A 194 14.13 11.84 -22.35
N GLY A 195 13.88 12.99 -21.73
CA GLY A 195 12.84 13.94 -22.14
C GLY A 195 11.40 13.58 -21.72
N ARG A 196 11.18 12.41 -21.10
CA ARG A 196 9.86 12.03 -20.56
C ARG A 196 9.79 12.37 -19.08
N ASN A 197 8.82 13.20 -18.69
CA ASN A 197 8.54 13.44 -17.27
C ASN A 197 7.76 12.26 -16.69
N VAL A 198 8.46 11.37 -15.99
CA VAL A 198 7.86 10.15 -15.42
C VAL A 198 6.98 10.46 -14.21
N ALA A 199 7.31 11.50 -13.43
CA ALA A 199 6.50 11.92 -12.29
C ALA A 199 5.06 12.27 -12.70
N ILE A 200 4.87 13.03 -13.79
CA ILE A 200 3.54 13.36 -14.34
C ILE A 200 2.75 12.11 -14.73
N ILE A 201 3.43 11.08 -15.26
CA ILE A 201 2.78 9.85 -15.68
C ILE A 201 2.36 9.04 -14.46
N ILE A 202 3.18 9.02 -13.42
CA ILE A 202 2.83 8.40 -12.12
C ILE A 202 1.62 9.10 -11.50
N GLU A 203 1.59 10.44 -11.49
CA GLU A 203 0.43 11.23 -11.07
C GLU A 203 -0.83 10.86 -11.87
N SER A 204 -0.70 10.77 -13.19
CA SER A 204 -1.79 10.38 -14.09
C SER A 204 -2.27 8.94 -13.83
N ALA A 205 -1.35 8.01 -13.57
CA ALA A 205 -1.66 6.62 -13.24
C ALA A 205 -2.39 6.51 -11.89
N ALA A 206 -1.98 7.28 -10.88
CA ALA A 206 -2.68 7.34 -9.59
C ALA A 206 -4.09 7.92 -9.72
N MET A 207 -4.27 8.96 -10.55
CA MET A 207 -5.60 9.51 -10.85
C MET A 207 -6.47 8.50 -11.62
N ASN A 208 -5.92 7.82 -12.62
CA ASN A 208 -6.63 6.79 -13.38
C ASN A 208 -7.05 5.62 -12.49
N TYR A 209 -6.16 5.14 -11.61
CA TYR A 209 -6.47 4.13 -10.60
C TYR A 209 -7.68 4.55 -9.74
N ARG A 210 -7.71 5.80 -9.28
CA ARG A 210 -8.84 6.34 -8.51
C ARG A 210 -10.13 6.34 -9.32
N LEU A 211 -10.09 6.76 -10.59
CA LEU A 211 -11.26 6.76 -11.49
C LEU A 211 -11.81 5.34 -11.72
N ASN A 212 -10.93 4.38 -12.00
CA ASN A 212 -11.33 2.98 -12.18
C ASN A 212 -12.01 2.41 -10.92
N ARG A 213 -11.51 2.77 -9.73
CA ARG A 213 -12.14 2.38 -8.45
C ARG A 213 -13.48 3.07 -8.18
N MET A 214 -13.74 4.21 -8.82
CA MET A 214 -15.04 4.89 -8.82
C MET A 214 -15.99 4.35 -9.91
N GLY A 215 -15.56 3.37 -10.71
CA GLY A 215 -16.36 2.76 -11.78
C GLY A 215 -16.25 3.48 -13.13
N ILE A 216 -15.41 4.50 -13.25
CA ILE A 216 -15.20 5.24 -14.51
C ILE A 216 -13.99 4.64 -15.22
N ASN A 217 -14.22 3.90 -16.31
CA ASN A 217 -13.16 3.29 -17.10
C ASN A 217 -13.10 3.95 -18.49
N THR A 218 -12.22 4.95 -18.62
CA THR A 218 -12.03 5.72 -19.85
C THR A 218 -11.60 4.86 -21.04
N ALA A 219 -10.87 3.76 -20.80
CA ALA A 219 -10.44 2.84 -21.85
C ALA A 219 -11.63 2.06 -22.42
N LYS A 220 -12.55 1.60 -21.56
CA LYS A 220 -13.79 0.96 -21.99
C LYS A 220 -14.71 1.94 -22.71
N ASP A 221 -14.87 3.15 -22.18
CA ASP A 221 -15.69 4.20 -22.81
C ASP A 221 -15.17 4.55 -24.20
N PHE A 222 -13.85 4.69 -24.35
CA PHE A 222 -13.21 4.92 -25.63
C PHE A 222 -13.40 3.74 -26.60
N THR A 223 -13.21 2.51 -26.13
CA THR A 223 -13.40 1.30 -26.95
C THR A 223 -14.84 1.19 -27.46
N SER A 224 -15.82 1.50 -26.60
CA SER A 224 -17.24 1.52 -26.98
C SER A 224 -17.51 2.56 -28.07
N ARG A 225 -17.00 3.79 -27.91
CA ARG A 225 -17.15 4.86 -28.91
C ARG A 225 -16.48 4.51 -30.24
N LEU A 226 -15.28 3.93 -30.21
CA LEU A 226 -14.57 3.50 -31.40
C LEU A 226 -15.34 2.38 -32.14
N ALA A 227 -15.90 1.43 -31.40
CA ALA A 227 -16.73 0.37 -31.98
C ALA A 227 -18.01 0.91 -32.61
N GLU A 228 -18.64 1.92 -32.01
CA GLU A 228 -19.80 2.63 -32.58
C GLU A 228 -19.43 3.37 -33.88
N GLU A 229 -18.28 4.04 -33.92
CA GLU A 229 -17.84 4.79 -35.09
C GLU A 229 -17.45 3.88 -36.25
N ILE A 230 -16.79 2.75 -35.99
CA ILE A 230 -16.51 1.71 -36.99
C ILE A 230 -17.82 1.11 -37.55
N LYS A 231 -18.80 0.82 -36.69
CA LYS A 231 -20.12 0.35 -37.13
C LYS A 231 -20.81 1.37 -38.02
N ARG A 232 -20.74 2.65 -37.68
CA ARG A 232 -21.33 3.74 -38.46
C ARG A 232 -20.68 3.87 -39.84
N ASN A 233 -19.35 3.78 -39.92
CA ASN A 233 -18.63 3.85 -41.19
C ASN A 233 -18.89 2.63 -42.08
N ASN A 234 -19.00 1.42 -41.50
CA ASN A 234 -19.35 0.22 -42.27
C ASN A 234 -20.79 0.24 -42.80
N MET A 235 -21.74 0.87 -42.10
CA MET A 235 -23.10 1.06 -42.61
C MET A 235 -23.17 2.09 -43.74
N ASN A 236 -22.30 3.11 -43.73
CA ASN A 236 -22.25 4.10 -44.80
C ASN A 236 -21.56 3.60 -46.08
N ASN A 237 -20.61 2.66 -45.96
CA ASN A 237 -19.86 2.10 -47.10
C ASN A 237 -20.52 0.85 -47.74
N GLY A 238 -21.67 0.40 -47.24
CA GLY A 238 -22.43 -0.75 -47.77
C GLY A 238 -23.63 -0.38 -48.64
N VAL A 239 -23.74 0.89 -49.05
CA VAL A 239 -24.87 1.44 -49.82
C VAL A 239 -24.42 1.97 -51.21
N GLU A 240 -23.21 1.60 -51.66
CA GLU A 240 -22.78 1.80 -53.07
C GLU A 240 -22.90 0.52 -53.89
#